data_AF-A0A502FWQ7-F1
#
_entry.id   AF-A0A502FWQ7-F1
#
_cell.length_a   1.000
_cell.length_b   1.000
_cell.length_c   1.000
_cell.angle_alpha   90.00
_cell.angle_beta   90.00
_cell.angle_gamma   90.00
#
_symmetry.space_group_name_H-M   'P 1'
#
loop_
_entity.id
_entity.type
_entity.pdbx_description
1 polymer ?
#
loop_
_entity_poly.entity_id
_entity_poly.type
_entity_poly.pdbx_seq_one_letter_code
_entity_poly.pdbx_strand_id
1 'polypeptide(L)' 'MTKLLKKFLLWQLRFLSSLYGPVILTVIFALLQGYFYPNSPVWPIGVFAIIMIFIFTRYCKW' A
#
# COMPACT_ATOMS: atom_id res chain seq x y z
N MET A 1 -1.52 -31.77 3.83
CA MET A 1 -0.65 -30.91 2.98
C MET A 1 -1.29 -29.58 2.59
N THR A 2 -2.59 -29.51 2.26
CA THR A 2 -3.30 -28.27 1.86
C THR A 2 -3.36 -27.16 2.92
N LYS A 3 -3.44 -27.50 4.22
CA LYS A 3 -3.47 -26.51 5.32
C LYS A 3 -2.15 -25.74 5.50
N LEU A 4 -1.00 -26.41 5.34
CA LEU A 4 0.32 -25.78 5.43
C LEU A 4 0.56 -24.83 4.25
N LEU A 5 0.20 -25.26 3.04
CA LEU A 5 0.33 -24.44 1.83
C LEU A 5 -0.54 -23.17 1.90
N LYS A 6 -1.79 -23.30 2.38
CA LYS A 6 -2.66 -22.14 2.61
C LYS A 6 -2.08 -21.17 3.64
N LYS A 7 -1.53 -21.70 4.74
CA LYS A 7 -0.93 -20.89 5.81
C LYS A 7 0.32 -20.15 5.31
N PHE A 8 1.13 -20.81 4.49
CA PHE A 8 2.31 -20.22 3.86
C PHE A 8 1.91 -19.11 2.86
N LEU A 9 0.93 -19.35 1.98
CA LEU A 9 0.43 -18.32 1.05
C LEU A 9 -0.15 -17.11 1.78
N LEU A 10 -0.95 -17.33 2.82
CA LEU A 10 -1.51 -16.26 3.65
C LEU A 10 -0.42 -15.46 4.36
N TRP A 11 0.63 -16.13 4.83
CA TRP A 11 1.77 -15.48 5.45
C TRP A 11 2.58 -14.65 4.45
N GLN A 12 2.84 -15.21 3.26
CA GLN A 12 3.50 -14.52 2.15
C GLN A 12 2.71 -13.28 1.70
N LEU A 13 1.39 -13.42 1.51
CA LEU A 13 0.49 -12.32 1.17
C LEU A 13 0.51 -11.24 2.24
N ARG A 14 0.50 -11.62 3.51
CA ARG A 14 0.53 -10.67 4.63
C ARG A 14 1.87 -9.93 4.73
N PHE A 15 2.97 -10.61 4.41
CA PHE A 15 4.31 -10.01 4.34
C PHE A 15 4.43 -9.06 3.13
N LEU A 16 3.99 -9.49 1.96
CA LEU A 16 3.96 -8.66 0.75
C LEU A 16 3.04 -7.46 0.93
N SER A 17 1.85 -7.62 1.51
CA SER A 17 0.94 -6.51 1.79
C SER A 17 1.57 -5.50 2.76
N SER A 18 2.35 -5.94 3.74
CA SER A 18 3.03 -5.01 4.66
C SER A 18 4.13 -4.17 4.00
N LEU A 19 4.87 -4.75 3.05
CA LEU A 19 5.99 -4.08 2.38
C LEU A 19 5.54 -3.27 1.17
N TYR A 20 4.67 -3.85 0.34
CA TYR A 20 4.23 -3.27 -0.92
C TYR A 20 2.89 -2.55 -0.83
N GLY A 21 2.10 -2.78 0.22
CA GLY A 21 0.80 -2.12 0.43
C GLY A 21 0.86 -0.60 0.35
N PRO A 22 1.70 0.10 1.14
CA PRO A 22 1.73 1.56 1.11
C PRO A 22 2.21 2.08 -0.26
N VAL A 23 3.12 1.37 -0.93
CA VAL A 23 3.65 1.75 -2.24
C VAL A 23 2.62 1.55 -3.36
N ILE A 24 1.91 0.42 -3.37
CA ILE A 24 0.88 0.15 -4.38
C ILE A 24 -0.28 1.14 -4.22
N LEU A 25 -0.72 1.43 -2.99
CA LEU A 25 -1.78 2.41 -2.75
C LEU A 25 -1.37 3.83 -3.17
N THR A 26 -0.13 4.24 -2.94
CA THR A 26 0.33 5.57 -3.37
C THR A 26 0.45 5.68 -4.88
N VAL A 27 0.90 4.63 -5.57
CA VAL A 27 0.96 4.59 -7.04
C VAL A 27 -0.45 4.66 -7.64
N ILE A 28 -1.41 3.89 -7.12
CA ILE A 28 -2.81 3.95 -7.56
C ILE A 28 -3.38 5.36 -7.35
N PHE A 29 -3.14 5.96 -6.19
CA PHE A 29 -3.58 7.31 -5.89
C PHE A 29 -2.97 8.35 -6.84
N ALA A 30 -1.67 8.24 -7.15
CA ALA A 30 -1.00 9.14 -8.10
C ALA A 30 -1.57 9.04 -9.52
N LEU A 31 -1.87 7.82 -9.99
CA LEU A 31 -2.51 7.60 -11.29
C LEU A 31 -3.92 8.19 -11.35
N LEU A 32 -4.72 7.96 -10.30
CA LEU A 32 -6.05 8.55 -10.15
C LEU A 32 -6.00 10.08 -10.13
N GLN A 33 -5.05 10.65 -9.40
CA GLN A 33 -4.89 12.09 -9.30
C GLN A 33 -4.49 12.71 -10.64
N GLY A 34 -3.58 12.08 -11.39
CA GLY A 34 -3.21 12.54 -12.74
C GLY A 34 -4.35 12.42 -13.76
N TYR A 35 -5.21 11.40 -13.62
CA TYR A 35 -6.37 11.21 -14.50
C TYR A 35 -7.50 12.20 -14.23
N PHE A 36 -7.88 12.37 -12.96
CA PHE A 36 -9.00 13.24 -12.58
C PHE A 36 -8.62 14.72 -12.49
N TYR A 37 -7.37 15.02 -12.13
CA TYR A 37 -6.91 16.39 -11.90
C TYR A 37 -5.54 16.63 -12.57
N PRO A 38 -5.50 16.76 -13.90
CA PRO A 38 -4.25 16.89 -14.66
C PRO A 38 -3.41 18.13 -14.31
N ASN A 39 -4.02 19.18 -13.73
CA ASN A 39 -3.33 20.39 -13.26
C ASN A 39 -3.16 20.44 -11.73
N SER A 40 -3.41 19.33 -11.03
CA SER A 40 -3.30 19.30 -9.57
C SER A 40 -1.84 19.45 -9.12
N PRO A 41 -1.58 20.16 -8.01
CA PRO A 41 -0.28 20.12 -7.36
C PRO A 41 0.10 18.68 -6.97
N VAL A 42 1.39 18.37 -7.00
CA VAL A 42 1.99 17.06 -6.67
C VAL A 42 2.04 16.75 -5.17
N TRP A 43 1.86 17.76 -4.32
CA TRP A 43 1.96 17.64 -2.86
C TRP A 43 0.99 16.64 -2.20
N PRO A 44 -0.27 16.45 -2.68
CA PRO A 44 -1.21 15.47 -2.11
C PRO A 44 -0.71 14.02 -2.22
N ILE A 45 0.04 13.67 -3.28
CA ILE A 45 0.69 12.35 -3.39
C ILE A 45 1.67 12.14 -2.23
N GLY A 46 2.49 13.15 -1.92
CA GLY A 46 3.46 13.09 -0.82
C GLY A 46 2.79 12.95 0.54
N VAL A 47 1.74 13.73 0.80
CA VAL A 47 0.95 13.64 2.04
C VAL A 47 0.30 12.27 2.17
N PHE A 48 -0.28 11.75 1.09
CA PHE A 48 -0.89 10.43 1.07
C PHE A 48 0.12 9.32 1.34
N ALA A 49 1.34 9.43 0.78
CA ALA A 49 2.42 8.48 1.03
C ALA A 49 2.85 8.44 2.50
N ILE A 50 3.00 9.60 3.14
CA ILE A 50 3.35 9.67 4.57
C ILE A 50 2.25 9.04 5.43
N ILE A 51 0.98 9.32 5.13
CA ILE A 51 -0.17 8.72 5.84
C ILE A 51 -0.18 7.20 5.66
N MET A 52 0.01 6.70 4.43
CA MET A 52 0.05 5.26 4.16
C MET A 52 1.20 4.59 4.89
N ILE A 53 2.41 5.17 4.87
CA ILE A 53 3.54 4.66 5.63
C ILE A 53 3.20 4.64 7.12
N PHE A 54 2.65 5.71 7.68
CA PHE A 54 2.28 5.76 9.10
C PHE A 54 1.24 4.70 9.49
N ILE A 55 0.19 4.51 8.67
CA ILE A 55 -0.83 3.48 8.87
C ILE A 55 -0.18 2.10 8.80
N PHE A 56 0.61 1.80 7.77
CA PHE A 56 1.27 0.51 7.66
C PHE A 56 2.27 0.26 8.79
N THR A 57 3.05 1.26 9.20
CA THR A 57 3.96 1.16 10.36
C THR A 57 3.21 1.01 11.69
N ARG A 58 1.96 1.45 11.81
CA ARG A 58 1.17 1.30 13.05
C ARG A 58 0.32 0.02 13.08
N TYR A 59 -0.26 -0.37 11.95
CA TYR A 59 -1.21 -1.48 11.83
C TYR A 59 -0.60 -2.77 11.28
N CYS A 60 0.46 -2.68 10.45
CA CYS A 60 1.31 -3.82 10.10
C CYS A 60 2.52 -3.96 11.04
N LYS A 61 2.35 -3.54 12.31
CA LYS A 61 3.19 -4.05 13.40
C LYS A 61 2.87 -5.53 13.57
N TRP A 62 3.71 -6.35 12.93
CA TRP A 62 4.04 -7.66 13.44
C TRP A 62 4.81 -7.52 14.76
#